data_AF-A0A6F8VCB5-F1
#
_entry.id   AF-A0A6F8VCB5-F1
#
_cell.length_a   1.000
_cell.length_b   1.000
_cell.length_c   1.000
_cell.angle_alpha   90.00
_cell.angle_beta   90.00
_cell.angle_gamma   90.00
#
_symmetry.space_group_name_H-M   'P 1'
#
loop_
_entity.id
_entity.type
_entity.pdbx_description
1 polymer ?
#
loop_
_entity_poly.entity_id
_entity_poly.type
_entity_poly.pdbx_seq_one_letter_code
_entity_poly.pdbx_strand_id
1 'polypeptide(L)'
;MCRLAFILLFLFSLNAAAADETNELQRLHSAVNMLNQEQQTIYQQFQMVQELIRGSFQLPYSTQIQPMQTMGEVPNYADVIAAQKNAARRGEELYVQANRLLARYGEIEEEKKPLQQRILKLISNGK
;
A
#
# COMPACT_ATOMS: atom_id res chain seq x y z
N MET A 1 -23.55 -35.15 -45.74
CA MET A 1 -22.25 -34.63 -45.25
C MET A 1 -22.31 -33.16 -44.82
N CYS A 2 -23.12 -32.29 -45.45
CA CYS A 2 -23.30 -30.89 -45.01
C CYS A 2 -23.86 -30.72 -43.57
N ARG A 3 -24.64 -31.68 -43.05
CA ARG A 3 -25.21 -31.60 -41.69
C ARG A 3 -24.18 -31.79 -40.56
N LEU A 4 -23.07 -32.49 -40.80
CA LEU A 4 -22.01 -32.68 -39.81
C LEU A 4 -21.08 -31.47 -39.70
N ALA A 5 -20.88 -30.73 -40.79
CA ALA A 5 -20.08 -29.50 -40.81
C ALA A 5 -20.71 -28.39 -39.95
N PHE A 6 -22.04 -28.27 -39.94
CA PHE A 6 -22.74 -27.27 -39.13
C PHE A 6 -22.63 -27.54 -37.62
N ILE A 7 -22.61 -28.81 -37.19
CA ILE A 7 -22.47 -29.16 -35.76
C ILE A 7 -21.06 -28.84 -35.26
N LEU A 8 -20.03 -29.06 -36.09
CA LEU A 8 -18.64 -28.77 -35.77
C LEU A 8 -18.36 -27.26 -35.67
N LEU A 9 -19.00 -26.45 -36.51
CA LEU A 9 -18.89 -24.99 -36.51
C LEU A 9 -19.62 -24.35 -35.31
N PHE A 10 -20.72 -24.95 -34.86
CA PHE A 10 -21.45 -24.52 -33.67
C PHE A 10 -20.66 -24.81 -32.38
N LEU A 11 -19.98 -25.96 -32.30
CA LEU A 11 -19.11 -26.32 -31.17
C LEU A 11 -17.84 -25.46 -31.08
N PHE A 12 -17.30 -24.99 -32.21
CA PHE A 12 -16.15 -24.10 -32.22
C PHE A 12 -16.51 -22.69 -31.70
N SER A 13 -17.72 -22.23 -32.00
CA SER A 13 -18.23 -20.92 -31.58
C SER A 13 -18.44 -20.84 -30.07
N LEU A 14 -18.86 -21.94 -29.44
CA LEU A 14 -19.03 -22.06 -27.99
C LEU A 14 -17.69 -22.05 -27.22
N ASN A 15 -16.63 -22.62 -27.80
CA ASN A 15 -15.31 -22.65 -27.16
C ASN A 15 -14.60 -21.29 -27.18
N ALA A 16 -14.82 -20.46 -28.21
CA ALA A 16 -14.20 -19.15 -28.30
C ALA A 16 -14.68 -18.17 -27.21
N ALA A 17 -15.98 -18.17 -26.90
CA ALA A 17 -16.57 -17.30 -25.88
C ALA A 17 -16.12 -17.69 -24.45
N ALA A 18 -16.12 -18.99 -24.12
CA ALA A 18 -15.70 -19.47 -22.80
C ALA A 18 -14.18 -19.29 -22.54
N ALA A 19 -13.35 -19.38 -23.59
CA ALA A 19 -11.91 -19.15 -23.47
C ALA A 19 -11.57 -17.67 -23.19
N ASP A 20 -12.33 -16.74 -23.77
CA ASP A 20 -12.14 -15.29 -23.56
C ASP A 20 -12.50 -14.88 -22.13
N GLU A 21 -13.64 -15.35 -21.60
CA GLU A 21 -14.05 -15.09 -20.21
C GLU A 21 -13.06 -15.64 -19.18
N THR A 22 -12.50 -16.83 -19.43
CA THR A 22 -11.49 -17.44 -18.55
C THR A 22 -10.19 -16.62 -18.54
N ASN A 23 -9.77 -16.10 -19.71
CA ASN A 23 -8.59 -15.24 -19.82
C ASN A 23 -8.79 -13.91 -19.10
N GLU A 24 -9.98 -13.30 -19.24
CA GLU A 24 -10.34 -12.07 -18.54
C GLU A 24 -10.33 -12.28 -17.01
N LEU A 25 -10.93 -13.36 -16.53
CA LEU A 25 -10.97 -13.70 -15.10
C LEU A 25 -9.56 -13.84 -14.51
N GLN A 26 -8.67 -14.53 -15.23
CA GLN A 26 -7.27 -14.67 -14.81
C GLN A 26 -6.56 -13.32 -14.71
N ARG A 27 -6.74 -12.42 -15.70
CA ARG A 27 -6.14 -11.08 -15.68
C ARG A 27 -6.63 -10.25 -14.50
N LEU A 28 -7.93 -10.30 -14.21
CA LEU A 28 -8.53 -9.57 -13.09
C LEU A 28 -7.99 -10.07 -11.74
N HIS A 29 -7.86 -11.39 -11.57
CA HIS A 29 -7.23 -11.96 -10.37
C HIS A 29 -5.77 -11.53 -10.23
N SER A 30 -5.00 -11.53 -11.31
CA SER A 30 -3.62 -11.04 -11.30
C SER A 30 -3.55 -9.56 -10.90
N ALA A 31 -4.43 -8.72 -11.41
CA ALA A 31 -4.49 -7.30 -11.06
C ALA A 31 -4.82 -7.09 -9.57
N VAL A 32 -5.84 -7.79 -9.05
CA VAL A 32 -6.18 -7.74 -7.61
C VAL A 32 -5.02 -8.22 -6.75
N ASN A 33 -4.32 -9.28 -7.15
CA ASN A 33 -3.17 -9.79 -6.42
C ASN A 33 -2.00 -8.79 -6.39
N MET A 34 -1.74 -8.10 -7.50
CA MET A 34 -0.74 -7.03 -7.55
C MET A 34 -1.09 -5.90 -6.59
N LEU A 35 -2.35 -5.44 -6.59
CA LEU A 35 -2.83 -4.42 -5.66
C LEU A 35 -2.73 -4.86 -4.19
N ASN A 36 -3.03 -6.13 -3.89
CA ASN A 36 -2.85 -6.69 -2.55
C ASN A 36 -1.37 -6.70 -2.11
N GLN A 37 -0.45 -6.99 -3.02
CA GLN A 37 0.99 -6.94 -2.72
C GLN A 37 1.44 -5.51 -2.42
N GLU A 38 1.02 -4.54 -3.24
CA GLU A 38 1.30 -3.13 -3.00
C GLU A 38 0.74 -2.67 -1.65
N GLN A 39 -0.49 -3.05 -1.34
CA GLN A 39 -1.15 -2.76 -0.07
C GLN A 39 -0.36 -3.31 1.14
N GLN A 40 0.17 -4.53 1.03
CA GLN A 40 1.03 -5.12 2.07
C GLN A 40 2.33 -4.33 2.24
N THR A 41 2.94 -3.89 1.14
CA THR A 41 4.15 -3.05 1.18
C THR A 41 3.86 -1.70 1.84
N ILE A 42 2.76 -1.04 1.50
CA ILE A 42 2.35 0.24 2.12
C ILE A 42 2.12 0.06 3.62
N TYR A 43 1.47 -1.02 4.03
CA TYR A 43 1.26 -1.32 5.44
C TYR A 43 2.59 -1.46 6.20
N GLN A 44 3.56 -2.19 5.63
CA GLN A 44 4.90 -2.32 6.23
C GLN A 44 5.64 -0.99 6.31
N GLN A 45 5.57 -0.16 5.26
CA GLN A 45 6.15 1.18 5.26
C GLN A 45 5.49 2.06 6.32
N PHE A 46 4.17 1.98 6.48
CA PHE A 46 3.45 2.74 7.49
C PHE A 46 3.92 2.34 8.90
N GLN A 47 4.06 1.03 9.18
CA GLN A 47 4.60 0.56 10.46
C GLN A 47 6.01 1.11 10.72
N MET A 48 6.88 1.09 9.72
CA MET A 48 8.23 1.65 9.84
C MET A 48 8.20 3.14 10.18
N VAL A 49 7.34 3.93 9.52
CA VAL A 49 7.19 5.37 9.81
C VAL A 49 6.66 5.60 11.22
N GLN A 50 5.70 4.80 11.69
CA GLN A 50 5.20 4.90 13.07
C GLN A 50 6.29 4.65 14.12
N GLU A 51 7.18 3.69 13.88
CA GLU A 51 8.32 3.45 14.77
C GLU A 51 9.32 4.62 14.77
N LEU A 52 9.58 5.23 13.61
CA LEU A 52 10.42 6.43 13.53
C LEU A 52 9.80 7.62 14.27
N ILE A 53 8.49 7.81 14.15
CA ILE A 53 7.76 8.82 14.91
C ILE A 53 7.91 8.56 16.41
N ARG A 54 7.67 7.32 16.87
CA ARG A 54 7.82 6.93 18.29
C ARG A 54 9.22 7.20 18.82
N GLY A 55 10.26 6.88 18.03
CA GLY A 55 11.66 7.16 18.37
C GLY A 55 11.99 8.66 18.40
N SER A 56 11.38 9.46 17.52
CA SER A 56 11.59 10.91 17.47
C SER A 56 11.13 11.64 18.72
N PHE A 57 10.05 11.17 19.37
CA PHE A 57 9.55 11.72 20.64
C PHE A 57 10.44 11.41 21.85
N GLN A 58 11.27 10.36 21.79
CA GLN A 58 12.15 9.98 22.90
C GLN A 58 13.45 10.78 22.96
N LEU A 59 13.82 11.44 21.85
CA LEU A 59 15.09 12.13 21.66
C LEU A 59 15.22 13.57 22.25
N PRO A 60 14.17 14.35 22.61
CA PRO A 60 14.38 15.69 23.16
C PRO A 60 14.21 15.82 24.68
N TYR A 61 13.57 14.87 25.37
CA TYR A 61 13.31 15.00 26.82
C TYR A 61 14.31 14.26 27.72
N SER A 62 14.94 13.19 27.22
CA SER A 62 15.89 12.39 28.00
C SER A 62 17.27 13.05 28.16
N THR A 63 17.56 14.11 27.41
CA THR A 63 18.77 14.94 27.56
C THR A 63 18.58 16.14 28.48
N GLN A 64 17.37 16.43 28.97
CA GLN A 64 17.12 17.56 29.88
C GLN A 64 17.11 17.16 31.37
N ILE A 65 17.10 15.87 31.71
CA ILE A 65 17.15 15.41 33.11
C ILE A 65 18.14 14.24 33.25
N GLN A 66 19.40 14.45 32.82
CA GLN A 66 20.49 13.78 33.51
C GLN A 66 21.07 14.79 34.50
N PRO A 67 21.16 14.48 35.80
CA PRO A 67 21.85 15.36 36.73
C PRO A 67 23.28 15.53 36.22
N MET A 68 23.66 16.78 35.91
CA MET A 68 25.01 17.18 35.51
C MET A 68 26.05 16.55 36.43
N GLN A 69 26.66 15.44 36.01
CA GLN A 69 27.83 14.85 36.66
C GLN A 69 29.05 14.80 35.74
N THR A 70 28.99 15.45 34.58
CA THR A 70 30.13 15.66 33.71
C THR A 70 30.51 17.14 33.72
N MET A 71 31.54 17.45 34.52
CA MET A 71 32.30 18.69 34.38
C MET A 71 32.81 18.76 32.93
N GLY A 72 32.54 19.85 32.21
CA GLY A 72 33.29 20.15 30.99
C GLY A 72 32.69 21.21 30.07
N GLU A 73 31.45 21.06 29.62
CA GLU A 73 31.00 21.86 28.48
C GLU A 73 29.50 22.18 28.60
N VAL A 74 29.19 23.46 28.80
CA VAL A 74 27.82 23.96 28.67
C VAL A 74 27.49 23.89 27.17
N PRO A 75 26.45 23.14 26.77
CA PRO A 75 26.09 23.04 25.35
C PRO A 75 25.76 24.43 24.78
N ASN A 76 26.31 24.72 23.60
CA ASN A 76 26.06 25.98 22.91
C ASN A 76 24.56 26.13 22.64
N TYR A 77 23.98 27.23 23.10
CA TYR A 77 22.55 27.52 22.95
C TYR A 77 22.09 27.48 21.49
N ALA A 78 22.90 27.96 20.54
CA ALA A 78 22.57 27.93 19.12
C ALA A 78 22.43 26.49 18.60
N ASP A 79 23.28 25.57 19.06
CA ASP A 79 23.27 24.16 18.66
C ASP A 79 22.03 23.45 19.22
N VAL A 80 21.65 23.75 20.47
CA VAL A 80 20.42 23.22 21.08
C VAL A 80 19.18 23.67 20.30
N ILE A 81 19.10 24.96 19.96
CA ILE A 81 17.97 25.50 19.18
C ILE A 81 17.95 24.90 17.76
N ALA A 82 19.10 24.72 17.11
CA ALA A 82 19.19 24.07 15.81
C ALA A 82 18.73 22.60 15.87
N ALA A 83 19.15 21.86 16.89
CA ALA A 83 18.74 20.47 17.11
C ALA A 83 17.21 20.36 17.33
N GLN A 84 16.62 21.25 18.13
CA GLN A 84 15.18 21.28 18.36
C GLN A 84 14.39 21.56 17.07
N LYS A 85 14.82 22.56 16.28
CA LYS A 85 14.20 22.88 14.98
C LYS A 85 14.28 21.72 14.01
N ASN A 86 15.44 21.03 13.95
CA ASN A 86 15.61 19.88 13.09
C ASN A 86 14.75 18.69 13.54
N ALA A 87 14.59 18.47 14.85
CA ALA A 87 13.71 17.43 15.38
C ALA A 87 12.24 17.72 15.03
N ALA A 88 11.78 18.97 15.19
CA ALA A 88 10.43 19.38 14.82
C ALA A 88 10.16 19.20 13.32
N ARG A 89 11.10 19.62 12.46
CA ARG A 89 10.98 19.43 11.01
C ARG A 89 10.88 17.96 10.63
N ARG A 90 11.74 17.11 11.21
CA ARG A 90 11.72 15.66 10.96
C ARG A 90 10.39 15.02 11.39
N GLY A 91 9.84 15.45 12.53
CA GLY A 91 8.53 14.99 12.98
C GLY A 91 7.44 15.31 11.95
N GLU A 92 7.38 16.56 11.49
CA GLU A 92 6.43 17.01 10.46
C GLU A 92 6.56 16.19 9.16
N GLU A 93 7.78 15.99 8.67
CA GLU A 93 8.04 15.19 7.47
C GLU A 93 7.53 13.74 7.61
N LEU A 94 7.74 13.12 8.77
CA LEU A 94 7.26 11.76 9.04
C LEU A 94 5.72 11.71 9.12
N TYR A 95 5.07 12.72 9.70
CA TYR A 95 3.61 12.80 9.72
C TYR A 95 3.02 12.95 8.31
N VAL A 96 3.60 13.81 7.48
CA VAL A 96 3.19 13.95 6.08
C VAL A 96 3.37 12.63 5.33
N GLN A 97 4.47 11.91 5.56
CA GLN A 97 4.72 10.61 4.94
C GLN A 97 3.68 9.55 5.38
N ALA A 98 3.37 9.47 6.68
CA ALA A 98 2.35 8.57 7.21
C ALA A 98 0.96 8.83 6.58
N ASN A 99 0.58 10.10 6.45
CA ASN A 99 -0.70 10.48 5.83
C ASN A 99 -0.77 10.10 4.35
N ARG A 100 0.33 10.24 3.60
CA ARG A 100 0.40 9.80 2.20
C ARG A 100 0.23 8.29 2.07
N LEU A 101 0.88 7.51 2.94
CA LEU A 101 0.76 6.06 2.95
C LEU A 101 -0.67 5.62 3.26
N LEU A 102 -1.33 6.26 4.24
CA LEU A 102 -2.72 5.99 4.57
C LEU A 102 -3.67 6.33 3.41
N ALA A 103 -3.47 7.48 2.76
CA ALA A 103 -4.26 7.86 1.59
C ALA A 103 -4.11 6.84 0.45
N ARG A 104 -2.87 6.45 0.12
CA ARG A 104 -2.60 5.45 -0.92
C ARG A 104 -3.21 4.09 -0.60
N TYR A 105 -3.20 3.67 0.66
CA TYR A 105 -3.88 2.45 1.09
C TYR A 105 -5.39 2.50 0.79
N GLY A 106 -6.03 3.65 1.06
CA GLY A 106 -7.44 3.86 0.75
C GLY A 106 -7.73 3.88 -0.76
N GLU A 107 -6.86 4.52 -1.55
CA GLU A 107 -6.97 4.52 -3.02
C GLU A 107 -6.95 3.10 -3.59
N ILE A 108 -6.03 2.25 -3.12
CA ILE A 108 -5.95 0.84 -3.56
C ILE A 108 -7.23 0.07 -3.24
N GLU A 109 -7.83 0.30 -2.07
CA GLU A 109 -9.12 -0.31 -1.73
C GLU A 109 -10.23 0.12 -2.69
N GLU A 110 -10.26 1.40 -3.10
CA GLU A 110 -11.20 1.87 -4.13
C GLU A 110 -10.90 1.28 -5.51
N GLU A 111 -9.63 1.15 -5.91
CA GLU A 111 -9.21 0.53 -7.18
C GLU A 111 -9.58 -0.96 -7.26
N LYS A 112 -9.57 -1.68 -6.13
CA LYS A 112 -9.94 -3.11 -6.08
C LYS A 112 -11.44 -3.36 -6.31
N LYS A 113 -12.31 -2.44 -5.88
CA LYS A 113 -13.78 -2.62 -5.96
C LYS A 113 -14.29 -2.96 -7.37
N PRO A 114 -14.01 -2.18 -8.43
CA PRO A 114 -14.53 -2.49 -9.76
C PRO A 114 -13.98 -3.82 -10.31
N LEU A 115 -12.73 -4.18 -9.99
CA LEU A 115 -12.13 -5.46 -10.40
C LEU A 115 -12.85 -6.63 -9.74
N GLN A 116 -13.08 -6.55 -8.42
CA GLN A 116 -13.80 -7.56 -7.67
C GLN A 116 -15.25 -7.69 -8.14
N GLN A 117 -15.92 -6.57 -8.42
CA GLN A 117 -17.28 -6.58 -9.00
C GLN A 117 -17.30 -7.28 -10.36
N ARG A 118 -16.31 -7.06 -11.22
CA ARG A 118 -16.21 -7.73 -12.52
C ARG A 118 -15.96 -9.23 -12.37
N ILE A 119 -15.07 -9.63 -11.46
CA ILE A 119 -14.84 -11.04 -11.10
C ILE A 119 -16.15 -11.71 -10.66
N LEU A 120 -16.90 -11.08 -9.75
CA LEU A 120 -18.18 -11.60 -9.26
C LEU A 120 -19.20 -11.78 -10.39
N LYS A 121 -19.29 -10.82 -11.32
CA LYS A 121 -20.19 -10.90 -12.49
C LYS A 121 -19.81 -12.03 -13.44
N LEU A 122 -18.52 -12.21 -13.74
CA LEU A 122 -18.04 -13.29 -14.61
C LEU A 122 -18.32 -14.66 -13.98
N ILE A 123 -18.07 -14.80 -12.67
CA ILE A 123 -18.36 -16.04 -11.94
C ILE A 123 -19.88 -16.32 -11.90
N SER A 124 -20.72 -15.30 -11.78
CA SER A 124 -22.18 -15.49 -11.74
C SER A 124 -22.79 -15.79 -13.11
N ASN A 125 -22.22 -15.27 -14.19
CA ASN A 125 -22.72 -15.48 -15.56
C ASN A 125 -22.30 -16.83 -16.15
N GLY A 126 -21.24 -17.45 -15.63
CA GLY A 126 -20.78 -18.79 -16.05
C GLY A 126 -21.52 -19.96 -15.38
N LYS A 127 -22.59 -19.70 -14.60
CA LYS A 127 -23.50 -20.70 -14.03
C LYS A 127 -24.79 -20.76 -14.84
#